data_AF-A0A2V7CWX3-F1
#
_entry.id   AF-A0A2V7CWX3-F1
#
_cell.length_a   1.000
_cell.length_b   1.000
_cell.length_c   1.000
_cell.angle_alpha   90.00
_cell.angle_beta   90.00
_cell.angle_gamma   90.00
#
_symmetry.space_group_name_H-M   'P 1'
#
loop_
_entity.id
_entity.type
_entity.pdbx_description
1 polymer ?
#
loop_
_entity_poly.entity_id
_entity_poly.type
_entity_poly.pdbx_seq_one_letter_code
_entity_poly.pdbx_strand_id
1 'polypeptide(L)'
;MSAQRERLLAAIEAEIKNISKLEHTLARTKLILQEQASRLRLGTNPEIVMTSLRLAVPHETTLALIERVDPVLSSTPVERPPQ
;
A
#
# COMPACT_ATOMS: atom_id res chain seq x y z
N MET A 1 17.62 -9.85 38.26
CA MET A 1 16.81 -10.30 37.11
C MET A 1 17.76 -10.95 36.10
N SER A 2 17.34 -11.90 35.26
CA SER A 2 18.27 -12.56 34.32
C SER A 2 18.47 -11.73 33.05
N ALA A 3 19.71 -11.56 32.59
CA ALA A 3 20.06 -10.77 31.40
C ALA A 3 19.36 -11.26 30.11
N GLN A 4 18.91 -12.52 30.05
CA GLN A 4 18.09 -13.03 28.95
C GLN A 4 16.67 -12.46 28.97
N ARG A 5 16.05 -12.34 30.16
CA ARG A 5 14.70 -11.78 30.31
C ARG A 5 14.67 -10.32 29.87
N GLU A 6 15.67 -9.53 30.27
CA GLU A 6 15.78 -8.11 29.91
C GLU A 6 15.96 -7.92 28.41
N ARG A 7 16.81 -8.74 27.76
CA ARG A 7 16.98 -8.73 26.30
C ARG A 7 15.70 -9.06 25.55
N LEU A 8 14.96 -10.07 26.01
CA LEU A 8 13.69 -10.45 25.40
C LEU A 8 12.64 -9.34 25.56
N LEU A 9 12.54 -8.73 26.75
CA LEU A 9 11.61 -7.62 26.99
C LEU A 9 11.92 -6.44 26.05
N ALA A 10 13.18 -6.02 25.94
CA ALA A 10 13.58 -4.93 25.06
C ALA A 10 13.28 -5.23 23.58
N ALA A 11 13.45 -6.47 23.14
CA ALA A 11 13.09 -6.88 21.78
C ALA A 11 11.57 -6.80 21.54
N ILE A 12 10.75 -7.23 22.49
CA ILE A 12 9.29 -7.12 22.40
C ILE A 12 8.85 -5.65 22.36
N GLU A 13 9.39 -4.80 23.21
CA GLU A 13 9.08 -3.36 23.22
C GLU A 13 9.48 -2.67 21.91
N ALA A 14 10.62 -3.07 21.33
CA ALA A 14 11.05 -2.59 20.03
C ALA A 14 10.06 -3.01 18.92
N GLU A 15 9.57 -4.25 18.96
CA GLU A 15 8.60 -4.74 17.97
C GLU A 15 7.24 -4.05 18.12
N ILE A 16 6.78 -3.81 19.35
CA ILE A 16 5.55 -3.02 19.60
C ILE A 16 5.69 -1.63 18.96
N LYS A 17 6.82 -0.95 19.18
CA LYS A 17 7.10 0.36 18.58
C LYS A 17 7.16 0.30 17.06
N ASN A 18 7.70 -0.79 16.50
CA ASN A 18 7.74 -1.01 15.06
C ASN A 18 6.33 -1.15 14.50
N ILE A 19 5.49 -1.99 15.11
CA ILE A 19 4.09 -2.18 14.74
C ILE A 19 3.32 -0.86 14.78
N SER A 20 3.45 -0.06 15.84
CA SER A 20 2.76 1.24 15.91
C SER A 20 3.16 2.20 14.79
N LYS A 21 4.43 2.17 14.33
CA LYS A 21 4.87 2.95 13.17
C LYS A 21 4.26 2.44 11.86
N LEU A 22 4.15 1.12 11.71
CA LEU A 22 3.51 0.50 10.55
C LEU A 22 2.02 0.87 10.51
N GLU A 23 1.31 0.79 11.64
CA GLU A 23 -0.09 1.21 11.75
C GLU A 23 -0.28 2.68 11.35
N HIS A 24 0.61 3.58 11.81
CA HIS A 24 0.56 4.98 11.42
C HIS A 24 0.78 5.17 9.91
N THR A 25 1.78 4.48 9.34
CA THR A 25 2.06 4.51 7.89
C THR A 25 0.87 3.99 7.09
N LEU A 26 0.24 2.90 7.52
CA LEU A 26 -0.94 2.32 6.88
C LEU A 26 -2.14 3.26 6.96
N ALA A 27 -2.39 3.87 8.13
CA ALA A 27 -3.48 4.83 8.31
C ALA A 27 -3.30 6.05 7.39
N ARG A 28 -2.09 6.61 7.32
CA ARG A 28 -1.76 7.71 6.41
C ARG A 28 -1.94 7.30 4.95
N THR A 29 -1.43 6.13 4.57
CA THR A 29 -1.54 5.60 3.21
C THR A 29 -3.01 5.43 2.80
N LYS A 30 -3.84 4.87 3.69
CA LYS A 30 -5.29 4.73 3.48
C LYS A 30 -5.96 6.08 3.16
N LEU A 31 -5.64 7.13 3.93
CA LEU A 31 -6.21 8.47 3.69
C LEU A 31 -5.82 9.02 2.32
N ILE A 32 -4.55 8.89 1.93
CA ILE A 32 -4.07 9.34 0.61
C ILE A 32 -4.78 8.58 -0.51
N LEU A 33 -4.92 7.25 -0.38
CA LEU A 33 -5.65 6.45 -1.37
C LEU A 33 -7.11 6.87 -1.49
N GLN A 34 -7.79 7.18 -0.38
CA GLN A 34 -9.17 7.66 -0.37
C GLN A 34 -9.30 9.03 -1.05
N GLU A 35 -8.37 9.95 -0.80
CA GLU A 35 -8.31 11.25 -1.44
C GLU A 35 -8.11 11.10 -2.95
N GLN A 36 -7.12 10.31 -3.37
CA GLN A 36 -6.83 10.07 -4.78
C GLN A 36 -7.99 9.37 -5.51
N ALA A 37 -8.65 8.42 -4.87
CA ALA A 37 -9.88 7.81 -5.39
C ALA A 37 -11.00 8.84 -5.56
N SER A 38 -11.14 9.78 -4.63
CA SER A 38 -12.12 10.87 -4.72
C SER A 38 -11.79 11.80 -5.88
N ARG A 39 -10.52 12.17 -6.08
CA ARG A 39 -10.06 12.96 -7.23
C ARG A 39 -10.38 12.30 -8.57
N LEU A 40 -10.16 10.98 -8.69
CA LEU A 40 -10.54 10.22 -9.88
C LEU A 40 -12.05 10.26 -10.14
N ARG A 41 -12.88 10.08 -9.11
CA ARG A 41 -14.35 10.18 -9.23
C ARG A 41 -14.82 11.56 -9.68
N LEU A 42 -14.07 12.60 -9.35
CA LEU A 42 -14.31 13.99 -9.79
C LEU A 42 -13.73 14.30 -11.18
N GLY A 43 -13.16 13.32 -11.88
CA GLY A 43 -12.66 13.48 -13.25
C GLY A 43 -11.20 13.95 -13.35
N THR A 44 -10.42 13.89 -12.27
CA THR A 44 -8.97 14.17 -12.35
C THR A 44 -8.27 13.16 -13.26
N ASN A 45 -7.33 13.62 -14.09
CA ASN A 45 -6.54 12.77 -14.99
C ASN A 45 -5.82 11.64 -14.20
N PRO A 46 -5.97 10.36 -14.62
CA PRO A 46 -5.32 9.21 -13.97
C PRO A 46 -3.79 9.29 -13.89
N GLU A 47 -3.11 9.86 -14.88
CA GLU A 47 -1.64 10.00 -14.87
C GLU A 47 -1.17 10.95 -13.76
N ILE A 48 -1.92 12.03 -13.53
CA ILE A 48 -1.66 12.98 -12.43
C ILE A 48 -1.86 12.28 -11.07
N VAL A 49 -2.91 11.47 -10.95
CA VAL A 49 -3.18 10.70 -9.74
C VAL A 49 -2.08 9.66 -9.49
N MET A 50 -1.68 8.91 -10.52
CA MET A 50 -0.61 7.92 -10.41
C MET A 50 0.73 8.56 -10.06
N THR A 51 1.04 9.73 -10.63
CA THR A 51 2.24 10.50 -10.26
C THR A 51 2.18 10.96 -8.80
N SER A 52 1.02 11.44 -8.35
CA SER A 52 0.81 11.84 -6.95
C SER A 52 1.01 10.65 -5.99
N LEU A 53 0.49 9.48 -6.34
CA LEU A 53 0.64 8.25 -5.55
C LEU A 53 2.11 7.83 -5.42
N ARG A 54 2.86 7.80 -6.53
CA ARG A 54 4.30 7.46 -6.54
C ARG A 54 5.14 8.30 -5.56
N LEU A 55 4.72 9.53 -5.28
CA LEU A 55 5.42 10.45 -4.38
C LEU A 55 4.94 10.35 -2.93
N ALA A 56 3.71 9.90 -2.69
CA ALA A 56 3.03 10.09 -1.41
C ALA A 56 2.81 8.79 -0.60
N VAL A 57 2.74 7.64 -1.27
CA VAL A 57 2.53 6.33 -0.64
C VAL A 57 3.78 5.44 -0.73
N PRO A 58 3.90 4.40 0.11
CA PRO A 58 5.00 3.44 0.01
C PRO A 58 5.12 2.82 -1.38
N HIS A 59 6.35 2.51 -1.78
CA HIS A 59 6.66 1.99 -3.12
C HIS A 59 5.89 0.70 -3.44
N GLU A 60 5.84 -0.23 -2.50
CA GLU A 60 5.09 -1.49 -2.58
C GLU A 60 3.59 -1.27 -2.85
N THR A 61 2.97 -0.24 -2.26
CA THR A 61 1.57 0.09 -2.51
C THR A 61 1.39 0.58 -3.95
N THR A 62 2.34 1.36 -4.46
CA THR A 62 2.30 1.86 -5.83
C THR A 62 2.46 0.72 -6.84
N LEU A 63 3.42 -0.19 -6.62
CA LEU A 63 3.60 -1.37 -7.47
C LEU A 63 2.34 -2.24 -7.51
N ALA A 64 1.76 -2.52 -6.34
CA ALA A 64 0.55 -3.35 -6.26
C ALA A 64 -0.67 -2.68 -6.93
N LEU A 65 -0.72 -1.35 -7.00
CA LEU A 65 -1.75 -0.64 -7.77
C LEU A 65 -1.51 -0.75 -9.28
N ILE A 66 -0.26 -0.60 -9.72
CA ILE A 66 0.10 -0.72 -11.14
C ILE A 66 -0.24 -2.12 -11.65
N GLU A 67 0.13 -3.17 -10.92
CA GLU A 67 -0.18 -4.57 -11.28
C GLU A 67 -1.68 -4.82 -11.47
N ARG A 68 -2.54 -4.16 -10.69
CA ARG A 68 -4.00 -4.30 -10.76
C ARG A 68 -4.65 -3.53 -11.91
N VAL A 69 -3.95 -2.53 -12.46
CA VAL A 69 -4.49 -1.64 -13.49
C VAL A 69 -3.90 -1.95 -14.85
N ASP A 70 -2.70 -2.53 -14.92
CA ASP A 70 -2.07 -2.92 -16.17
C ASP A 70 -2.76 -4.17 -16.75
N PRO A 71 -3.44 -4.08 -17.90
CA PRO A 71 -4.12 -5.21 -18.52
C PRO A 71 -3.16 -6.28 -19.05
N VAL A 72 -1.88 -5.96 -19.28
CA VAL A 72 -0.84 -6.92 -19.69
C VAL A 72 -0.37 -7.76 -18.50
N LEU A 73 -0.38 -7.19 -17.30
CA LEU A 73 -0.04 -7.87 -16.05
C LEU A 73 -1.27 -8.50 -15.37
N SER A 74 -2.47 -7.99 -15.66
CA SER A 74 -3.76 -8.50 -15.21
C SER A 74 -4.12 -9.78 -15.99
N SER A 75 -3.47 -10.88 -15.66
CA SER A 75 -3.76 -12.20 -16.23
C SER A 75 -5.14 -12.69 -15.77
N THR A 76 -6.18 -12.21 -16.46
CA THR A 76 -7.46 -12.93 -16.57
C THR A 76 -7.48 -13.59 -17.95
N PRO A 77 -7.58 -14.94 -18.05
CA PRO A 77 -7.72 -15.58 -19.34
C PRO A 77 -9.08 -15.15 -19.91
N VAL A 78 -9.04 -14.34 -20.97
CA VAL A 78 -10.24 -14.00 -21.75
C VAL A 78 -10.68 -15.28 -22.46
N GLU A 79 -11.69 -15.93 -21.87
CA GLU A 79 -12.40 -17.05 -22.49
C GLU A 79 -13.11 -16.49 -23.75
N ARG A 80 -12.56 -16.78 -24.93
CA ARG A 80 -13.17 -16.40 -26.21
C ARG A 80 -14.42 -17.27 -26.42
N PRO A 81 -15.60 -16.68 -26.72
CA PRO A 81 -16.77 -17.49 -27.03
C PRO A 81 -16.56 -18.25 -28.36
N PRO A 82 -17.06 -19.50 -28.49
CA PRO A 82 -16.93 -20.27 -29.71
C PRO A 82 -17.75 -19.61 -30.84
N GLN A 83 -17.20 -19.65 -32.05
CA GLN A 83 -17.85 -19.16 -33.29
C GLN A 83 -19.06 -20.00 -33.67
#